data_AF-A0A6I2UBS0-F1
#
_entry.id   AF-A0A6I2UBS0-F1
#
_cell.length_a   1.000
_cell.length_b   1.000
_cell.length_c   1.000
_cell.angle_alpha   90.00
_cell.angle_beta   90.00
_cell.angle_gamma   90.00
#
_symmetry.space_group_name_H-M   'P 1'
#
loop_
_entity.id
_entity.type
_entity.pdbx_description
1 polymer ?
#
loop_
_entity_poly.entity_id
_entity_poly.type
_entity_poly.pdbx_seq_one_letter_code
_entity_poly.pdbx_strand_id
1 'polypeptide(L)' 'MAGYSKDKMMSNNAISAYARGEKPWKKWKRKDIIEGLREIGITVSPIFSTEQLRERYLVFTCEHHVGKIFKRVKFYKIRE' A
#
# COMPACT_ATOMS: atom_id res chain seq x y z
N MET A 1 13.04 -19.98 3.90
CA MET A 1 11.92 -20.87 4.27
C MET A 1 10.61 -20.16 3.94
N ALA A 2 9.87 -20.59 2.91
CA ALA A 2 8.62 -19.94 2.47
C ALA A 2 7.40 -20.65 3.09
N GLY A 3 6.93 -20.18 4.24
CA GLY A 3 5.79 -20.77 4.94
C GLY A 3 4.48 -20.12 4.56
N TYR A 4 3.75 -20.64 3.58
CA TYR A 4 2.42 -20.12 3.22
C TYR A 4 1.45 -20.15 4.41
N SER A 5 1.03 -18.98 4.89
CA SER A 5 -0.02 -18.84 5.90
C SER A 5 -1.34 -19.45 5.40
N LYS A 6 -2.03 -20.17 6.29
CA LYS A 6 -3.18 -21.06 6.03
C LYS A 6 -4.45 -20.36 5.51
N ASP A 7 -4.41 -19.05 5.27
CA ASP A 7 -5.48 -18.28 4.65
C ASP A 7 -5.11 -17.94 3.20
N LYS A 8 -5.63 -18.77 2.29
CA LYS A 8 -5.48 -18.66 0.84
C LYS A 8 -6.04 -17.33 0.31
N MET A 9 -5.31 -16.21 0.43
CA MET A 9 -5.43 -15.02 -0.44
C MET A 9 -4.24 -14.02 -0.36
N MET A 10 -3.22 -14.23 0.49
CA MET A 10 -2.05 -13.32 0.56
C MET A 10 -0.73 -14.07 0.84
N SER A 11 0.31 -13.79 0.04
CA SER A 11 1.67 -14.28 0.33
C SER A 11 2.24 -13.59 1.58
N ASN A 12 3.12 -14.26 2.34
CA ASN A 12 3.80 -13.68 3.52
C ASN A 12 4.48 -12.32 3.25
N ASN A 13 4.94 -12.09 2.02
CA ASN A 13 5.49 -10.81 1.60
C ASN A 13 4.46 -9.67 1.64
N ALA A 14 3.18 -9.95 1.35
CA ALA A 14 2.12 -8.96 1.47
C ALA A 14 1.87 -8.62 2.95
N ILE A 15 1.90 -9.61 3.86
CA ILE A 15 1.76 -9.39 5.31
C ILE A 15 2.92 -8.54 5.84
N SER A 16 4.16 -8.83 5.40
CA SER A 16 5.34 -8.01 5.74
C SER A 16 5.28 -6.61 5.14
N ALA A 17 4.74 -6.44 3.93
CA ALA A 17 4.51 -5.13 3.32
C ALA A 17 3.49 -4.29 4.12
N TYR A 18 2.37 -4.89 4.56
CA TYR A 18 1.44 -4.20 5.47
C TYR A 18 2.11 -3.78 6.78
N ALA A 19 2.96 -4.63 7.36
CA ALA A 19 3.72 -4.31 8.56
C ALA A 19 4.74 -3.17 8.36
N ARG A 20 5.15 -2.91 7.11
CA ARG A 20 5.99 -1.77 6.71
C ARG A 20 5.19 -0.59 6.15
N GLY A 21 3.86 -0.63 6.22
CA GLY A 21 2.99 0.42 5.67
C GLY A 21 2.88 0.45 4.15
N GLU A 22 3.34 -0.59 3.44
CA GLU A 22 3.32 -0.69 1.98
C GLU A 22 2.10 -1.49 1.48
N LYS A 23 1.34 -0.94 0.53
CA LYS A 23 0.15 -1.61 -0.05
C LYS A 23 0.04 -1.36 -1.55
N PRO A 24 -0.64 -2.24 -2.32
CA PRO A 24 -0.97 -1.97 -3.72
C PRO A 24 -1.82 -0.71 -3.86
N TRP A 25 -1.66 0.04 -4.97
CA TRP A 25 -2.35 1.30 -5.23
C TRP A 25 -3.85 1.28 -4.88
N LYS A 26 -4.57 0.27 -5.39
CA LYS A 26 -6.03 0.14 -5.21
C LYS A 26 -6.46 -0.20 -3.78
N LYS A 27 -5.53 -0.65 -2.92
CA LYS A 27 -5.79 -1.04 -1.53
C LYS A 27 -5.67 0.15 -0.55
N TRP A 28 -5.09 1.27 -0.96
CA TRP A 28 -5.04 2.48 -0.15
C TRP A 28 -6.39 3.17 -0.07
N LYS A 29 -7.06 3.12 1.09
CA LYS A 29 -8.29 3.88 1.32
C LYS A 29 -7.94 5.32 1.67
N ARG A 30 -8.90 6.23 1.45
CA ARG A 30 -8.77 7.64 1.84
C ARG A 30 -8.33 7.80 3.29
N LYS A 31 -9.00 7.09 4.21
CA LYS A 31 -8.69 7.14 5.65
C LYS A 31 -7.23 6.78 5.92
N ASP A 32 -6.76 5.66 5.39
CA ASP A 32 -5.38 5.19 5.57
C ASP A 32 -4.36 6.25 5.13
N ILE A 33 -4.59 6.92 4.00
CA ILE A 33 -3.69 7.96 3.49
C ILE A 33 -3.71 9.19 4.41
N ILE A 34 -4.90 9.65 4.82
CA ILE A 34 -5.03 10.83 5.69
C ILE A 34 -4.43 10.58 7.07
N GLU A 35 -4.64 9.39 7.63
CA GLU A 35 -4.13 9.01 8.96
C GLU A 35 -2.60 8.96 8.94
N GLY A 36 -2.00 8.27 7.96
CA GLY A 36 -0.54 8.23 7.88
C GLY A 36 0.11 9.55 7.50
N LEU A 37 -0.56 10.42 6.73
CA LEU A 37 -0.10 11.80 6.51
C LEU A 37 -0.13 12.63 7.81
N ARG A 38 -1.16 12.45 8.64
CA ARG A 38 -1.26 13.12 9.94
C ARG A 38 -0.14 12.68 10.88
N GLU A 39 0.23 11.40 10.87
CA GLU A 39 1.33 10.87 11.70
C GLU A 39 2.69 11.54 11.37
N ILE A 40 2.90 11.93 10.12
CA ILE A 40 4.10 12.67 9.69
C ILE A 40 3.90 14.20 9.67
N GLY A 41 2.81 14.70 10.27
CA GLY A 41 2.55 16.14 10.41
C GLY A 41 2.00 16.83 9.16
N ILE A 42 1.64 16.08 8.10
CA ILE A 42 1.05 16.63 6.88
C ILE A 42 -0.47 16.70 7.03
N THR A 43 -1.03 17.90 6.93
CA THR A 43 -2.49 18.10 6.86
C THR A 43 -2.93 18.21 5.41
N VAL A 44 -3.90 17.39 5.03
CA VAL A 44 -4.45 17.34 3.68
C VAL A 44 -5.77 18.09 3.60
N SER A 45 -5.95 18.87 2.53
CA SER A 45 -7.22 19.56 2.28
C SER A 45 -8.35 18.57 2.03
N PRO A 46 -9.55 18.77 2.62
CA PRO A 46 -10.68 17.86 2.45
C PRO A 46 -11.17 17.78 1.00
N ILE A 47 -10.81 18.74 0.14
CA ILE A 47 -11.24 18.82 -1.26
C ILE A 47 -10.62 17.75 -2.16
N PHE A 48 -9.48 17.15 -1.79
CA PHE A 48 -8.83 16.17 -2.64
C PHE A 48 -9.66 14.90 -2.73
N SER A 49 -9.77 14.29 -3.91
CA SER A 49 -10.36 12.96 -4.08
C SER A 49 -9.38 11.87 -3.59
N THR A 50 -9.87 10.64 -3.40
CA THR A 50 -8.99 9.51 -3.03
C THR A 50 -7.92 9.25 -4.09
N GLU A 51 -8.23 9.40 -5.37
CA GLU A 51 -7.24 9.24 -6.45
C GLU A 51 -6.18 10.34 -6.39
N GLN A 52 -6.59 11.60 -6.25
CA GLN A 52 -5.65 12.71 -6.11
C GLN A 52 -4.73 12.54 -4.89
N LEU A 53 -5.25 12.02 -3.78
CA LEU A 53 -4.45 11.70 -2.61
C LEU A 53 -3.41 10.61 -2.91
N ARG A 54 -3.80 9.56 -3.63
CA ARG A 54 -2.87 8.49 -4.04
C ARG A 54 -1.76 9.03 -4.94
N GLU A 55 -2.11 9.83 -5.95
CA GLU A 55 -1.14 10.43 -6.88
C GLU A 55 -0.17 11.40 -6.23
N ARG A 56 -0.62 12.18 -5.26
CA ARG A 56 0.21 13.19 -4.60
C ARG A 56 1.10 12.60 -3.51
N TYR A 57 0.59 11.63 -2.77
CA TYR A 57 1.17 11.22 -1.49
C TYR A 57 1.60 9.76 -1.44
N LEU A 58 1.37 8.95 -2.48
CA LEU A 58 1.92 7.61 -2.54
C LEU A 58 3.13 7.54 -3.46
N VAL A 59 4.20 6.96 -2.95
CA VAL A 59 5.44 6.73 -3.69
C VAL A 59 5.57 5.24 -3.94
N PHE A 60 5.89 4.89 -5.19
CA PHE A 60 6.20 3.52 -5.57
C PHE A 60 7.43 3.04 -4.79
N THR A 61 7.35 1.83 -4.22
CA THR A 61 8.47 1.24 -3.48
C THR A 61 9.03 0.04 -4.20
N CYS A 62 8.18 -0.93 -4.51
CA CYS A 62 8.61 -2.20 -5.07
C CYS A 62 7.51 -2.86 -5.90
N GLU A 63 7.91 -3.83 -6.71
CA GLU A 63 7.01 -4.67 -7.49
C GLU A 63 7.16 -6.12 -7.03
N HIS A 64 6.04 -6.79 -6.81
CA HIS A 64 6.01 -8.19 -6.39
C HIS A 64 5.24 -9.04 -7.38
N HIS A 65 5.76 -10.23 -7.66
CA HIS A 65 5.01 -11.26 -8.36
C HIS A 65 3.95 -11.86 -7.41
N VAL A 66 2.72 -11.94 -7.89
CA VAL A 66 1.58 -12.49 -7.16
C VAL A 66 0.94 -13.60 -7.99
N GLY A 67 0.90 -14.81 -7.45
CA GLY A 67 0.25 -15.98 -8.04
C GLY A 67 1.12 -16.77 -9.04
N LYS A 68 0.52 -17.81 -9.65
CA LYS A 68 1.17 -18.73 -10.61
C LYS A 68 1.41 -18.16 -12.01
N ILE A 69 0.69 -17.09 -12.40
CA ILE A 69 0.67 -16.56 -13.78
C ILE A 69 1.48 -15.26 -13.91
N PHE A 70 2.61 -15.15 -13.20
CA PHE A 70 3.54 -13.99 -13.29
C PHE A 70 2.90 -12.59 -13.14
N LYS A 71 1.71 -12.47 -12.53
CA LYS A 71 1.03 -11.19 -12.40
C LYS A 71 1.83 -10.31 -11.45
N ARG A 72 2.31 -9.17 -11.94
CA ARG A 72 3.09 -8.23 -11.14
C ARG A 72 2.17 -7.20 -10.50
N VAL A 73 2.44 -6.89 -9.24
CA VAL A 73 1.68 -5.90 -8.46
C VAL A 73 2.66 -4.89 -7.89
N LYS A 74 2.42 -3.63 -8.20
CA LYS A 74 3.18 -2.49 -7.66
C LYS A 74 2.69 -2.15 -6.26
N PHE A 75 3.62 -1.96 -5.34
CA PHE A 75 3.39 -1.53 -3.97
C PHE A 75 3.85 -0.07 -3.80
N TYR A 76 3.18 0.60 -2.87
CA TYR A 76 3.36 2.02 -2.61
C TYR A 76 3.32 2.28 -1.10
N LYS A 77 4.01 3.32 -0.66
CA LYS A 77 3.98 3.85 0.71
C LYS A 77 3.62 5.33 0.73
N ILE A 78 3.27 5.86 1.90
CA ILE A 78 3.09 7.32 2.08
C ILE A 78 4.45 8.00 1.91
N ARG A 79 4.44 9.11 1.18
CA ARG A 79 5.57 10.02 1.01
C ARG A 79 5.87 10.70 2.35
N GLU A 80 7.01 10.36 2.92
CA GLU A 80 7.62 11.07 4.06
C GLU A 80 8.24 12.41 3.60
#